data_AF-A0A5C1QJU0-F1
#
_entry.id   AF-A0A5C1QJU0-F1
#
_cell.length_a   1.000
_cell.length_b   1.000
_cell.length_c   1.000
_cell.angle_alpha   90.00
_cell.angle_beta   90.00
_cell.angle_gamma   90.00
#
_symmetry.space_group_name_H-M   'P 1'
#
loop_
_entity.id
_entity.type
_entity.pdbx_description
1 polymer ?
#
loop_
_entity_poly.entity_id
_entity_poly.type
_entity_poly.pdbx_seq_one_letter_code
_entity_poly.pdbx_strand_id
1 'polypeptide(L)'
;MDNKITVEYIHNLLKLWDLRFYSELRMRDRSPFIINDDVRNNIISENTEFKEIIKPIYTSRDINKYYFYWHGTRVIDINLNPKLYSKLEEYIPILSKSANEEYIKQTYQRPKKDKIIFSIVGNKVVAYLDKNNFYSTVGTNFIYGKFLSYLVAVLNSRFLLDISSIPLITEEEEEPFNELLEYLVYAIKFKVLDITEKVHVASYFESVMELLVAGILYTKELKADKCYINSDILAVLPPLSAFDEEDKEKQVKLVYKSLSIDPIIESARMRYKLIKEINPSGVSK
;
A
#
# COMPACT_ATOMS: atom_id res chain seq x y z
N MET A 1 5.59 19.95 29.43
CA MET A 1 6.02 18.65 29.98
C MET A 1 6.67 17.89 28.85
N ASP A 2 7.97 17.62 28.96
CA ASP A 2 8.71 16.84 27.97
C ASP A 2 8.28 15.37 28.05
N ASN A 3 7.28 14.99 27.26
CA ASN A 3 6.96 13.59 27.03
C ASN A 3 8.07 12.99 26.15
N LYS A 4 9.17 12.56 26.79
CA LYS A 4 10.09 11.62 26.14
C LYS A 4 9.32 10.33 25.88
N ILE A 5 8.90 10.16 24.63
CA ILE A 5 8.41 8.89 24.13
C ILE A 5 9.47 7.83 24.44
N THR A 6 9.12 6.85 25.27
CA THR A 6 10.04 5.77 25.64
C THR A 6 9.99 4.67 24.58
N VAL A 7 11.11 3.97 24.40
CA VAL A 7 11.17 2.77 23.54
C VAL A 7 10.12 1.73 23.98
N GLU A 8 9.86 1.65 25.27
CA GLU A 8 8.84 0.78 25.86
C GLU A 8 7.41 1.20 25.46
N TYR A 9 7.10 2.51 25.47
CA TYR A 9 5.81 3.01 25.00
C TYR A 9 5.58 2.67 23.53
N ILE A 10 6.58 2.92 22.66
CA ILE A 10 6.52 2.54 21.24
C ILE A 10 6.32 1.03 21.12
N HIS A 11 7.09 0.22 21.83
CA HIS A 11 7.01 -1.24 21.75
C HIS A 11 5.62 -1.77 22.18
N ASN A 12 5.03 -1.19 23.21
CA ASN A 12 3.67 -1.53 23.65
C ASN A 12 2.62 -1.10 22.62
N LEU A 13 2.79 0.07 22.00
CA LEU A 13 1.94 0.51 20.88
C LEU A 13 2.02 -0.48 19.71
N LEU A 14 3.23 -0.84 19.28
CA LEU A 14 3.42 -1.82 18.20
C LEU A 14 2.77 -3.17 18.52
N LYS A 15 2.80 -3.62 19.78
CA LYS A 15 2.11 -4.83 20.23
C LYS A 15 0.59 -4.71 20.16
N LEU A 16 0.00 -3.58 20.57
CA LEU A 16 -1.44 -3.37 20.54
C LEU A 16 -2.00 -3.47 19.12
N TRP A 17 -1.26 -2.95 18.15
CA TRP A 17 -1.57 -3.03 16.74
C TRP A 17 -1.20 -4.39 16.09
N ASP A 18 -0.55 -5.29 16.84
CA ASP A 18 0.09 -6.52 16.35
C ASP A 18 1.02 -6.25 15.14
N LEU A 19 1.72 -5.11 15.15
CA LEU A 19 2.61 -4.73 14.06
C LEU A 19 3.92 -5.49 14.13
N ARG A 20 4.27 -6.10 13.00
CA ARG A 20 5.56 -6.74 12.80
C ARG A 20 6.26 -6.07 11.64
N PHE A 21 7.37 -5.42 11.96
CA PHE A 21 8.24 -4.79 10.98
C PHE A 21 9.30 -5.79 10.56
N TYR A 22 9.42 -5.96 9.25
CA TYR A 22 10.52 -6.68 8.66
C TYR A 22 11.26 -5.70 7.76
N SER A 23 12.47 -5.32 8.17
CA SER A 23 13.46 -4.83 7.22
C SER A 23 13.98 -6.03 6.46
N GLU A 24 14.22 -5.89 5.16
CA GLU A 24 14.82 -7.01 4.45
C GLU A 24 16.17 -7.38 5.03
N LEU A 25 16.40 -8.69 5.08
CA LEU A 25 17.73 -9.25 5.06
C LEU A 25 18.46 -8.62 3.87
N ARG A 26 19.45 -7.76 4.18
CA ARG A 26 20.31 -7.11 3.18
C ARG A 26 20.72 -8.19 2.16
N MET A 27 20.29 -8.09 0.89
CA MET A 27 20.99 -8.83 -0.17
C MET A 27 22.35 -8.15 -0.34
N ARG A 28 23.25 -8.42 0.62
CA ARG A 28 24.68 -8.27 0.41
C ARG A 28 25.04 -9.42 -0.49
N ASP A 29 25.00 -9.09 -1.78
CA ASP A 29 25.31 -9.93 -2.92
C ASP A 29 24.30 -11.08 -3.14
N ARG A 30 23.97 -11.33 -4.42
CA ARG A 30 23.55 -12.65 -4.93
C ARG A 30 22.06 -13.03 -4.86
N SER A 31 21.19 -12.38 -5.67
CA SER A 31 19.92 -13.01 -6.13
C SER A 31 20.12 -13.49 -7.57
N PRO A 32 20.13 -14.80 -7.83
CA PRO A 32 20.66 -15.36 -9.09
C PRO A 32 19.74 -15.26 -10.30
N PHE A 33 18.44 -15.01 -10.10
CA PHE A 33 17.47 -15.23 -11.17
C PHE A 33 16.47 -14.08 -11.30
N ILE A 34 16.92 -12.84 -11.10
CA ILE A 34 16.15 -11.68 -11.51
C ILE A 34 16.28 -11.52 -13.02
N ILE A 35 15.15 -11.55 -13.72
CA ILE A 35 15.09 -11.50 -15.18
C ILE A 35 14.16 -10.38 -15.65
N ASN A 36 14.44 -9.86 -16.85
CA ASN A 36 13.54 -8.97 -17.57
C ASN A 36 12.56 -9.76 -18.46
N ASP A 37 11.67 -9.05 -19.15
CA ASP A 37 10.70 -9.65 -20.05
C ASP A 37 11.34 -10.38 -21.24
N ASP A 38 12.46 -9.89 -21.77
CA ASP A 38 13.15 -10.51 -22.92
C ASP A 38 13.69 -11.89 -22.55
N VAL A 39 14.45 -11.99 -21.45
CA VAL A 39 14.99 -13.25 -20.93
C VAL A 39 13.87 -14.21 -20.58
N ARG A 40 12.81 -13.71 -19.94
CA ARG A 40 11.61 -14.51 -19.65
C ARG A 40 11.01 -15.10 -20.92
N ASN A 41 10.76 -14.28 -21.93
CA ASN A 41 10.08 -14.71 -23.14
C ASN A 41 10.90 -15.75 -23.90
N ASN A 42 12.22 -15.59 -23.93
CA ASN A 42 13.14 -16.59 -24.49
C ASN A 42 13.01 -17.93 -23.74
N ILE A 43 13.17 -17.93 -22.42
CA ILE A 43 13.07 -19.16 -21.59
C ILE A 43 11.71 -19.85 -21.77
N ILE A 44 10.61 -19.09 -21.77
CA ILE A 44 9.25 -19.64 -21.88
C ILE A 44 8.96 -20.17 -23.29
N SER A 45 9.54 -19.55 -24.32
CA SER A 45 9.36 -20.00 -25.71
C SER A 45 10.00 -21.37 -25.97
N GLU A 46 11.12 -21.63 -25.29
CA GLU A 46 11.85 -22.90 -25.36
C GLU A 46 11.26 -23.95 -24.41
N ASN A 47 10.78 -23.53 -23.24
CA ASN A 47 10.11 -24.42 -22.30
C ASN A 47 8.99 -23.71 -21.52
N THR A 48 7.75 -24.08 -21.84
CA THR A 48 6.54 -23.46 -21.26
C THR A 48 6.34 -23.75 -19.77
N GLU A 49 6.95 -24.80 -19.22
CA GLU A 49 6.85 -25.15 -17.79
C GLU A 49 7.43 -24.06 -16.88
N PHE A 50 8.36 -23.25 -17.39
CA PHE A 50 8.94 -22.12 -16.64
C PHE A 50 7.93 -21.04 -16.25
N LYS A 51 6.75 -20.99 -16.90
CA LYS A 51 5.63 -20.12 -16.48
C LYS A 51 5.22 -20.34 -15.02
N GLU A 52 5.37 -21.56 -14.51
CA GLU A 52 4.97 -21.92 -13.15
C GLU A 52 5.88 -21.30 -12.09
N ILE A 53 7.18 -21.19 -12.39
CA ILE A 53 8.22 -20.77 -11.45
C ILE A 53 8.64 -19.30 -11.61
N ILE A 54 8.36 -18.67 -12.74
CA ILE A 54 8.66 -17.26 -12.96
C ILE A 54 7.55 -16.40 -12.33
N LYS A 55 7.90 -15.60 -11.32
CA LYS A 55 6.97 -14.72 -10.59
C LYS A 55 7.39 -13.26 -10.71
N PRO A 56 6.44 -12.31 -10.73
CA PRO A 56 6.75 -10.89 -10.59
C PRO A 56 7.48 -10.63 -9.26
N ILE A 57 8.53 -9.80 -9.31
CA ILE A 57 9.27 -9.33 -8.13
C ILE A 57 9.25 -7.81 -8.11
N TYR A 58 9.19 -7.26 -6.90
CA TYR A 58 9.01 -5.85 -6.64
C TYR A 58 10.31 -5.19 -6.24
N THR A 59 10.61 -4.06 -6.85
CA THR A 59 11.76 -3.25 -6.45
C THR A 59 11.29 -2.00 -5.73
N SER A 60 12.18 -1.37 -4.97
CA SER A 60 11.89 -0.09 -4.31
C SER A 60 11.46 1.00 -5.29
N ARG A 61 11.87 0.91 -6.57
CA ARG A 61 11.52 1.86 -7.64
C ARG A 61 10.07 1.74 -8.11
N ASP A 62 9.46 0.58 -7.94
CA ASP A 62 8.10 0.33 -8.39
C ASP A 62 7.05 0.80 -7.34
N ILE A 63 7.48 1.07 -6.10
CA ILE A 63 6.62 1.49 -4.98
C ILE A 63 6.17 2.94 -5.18
N ASN A 64 4.85 3.15 -5.21
CA ASN A 64 4.24 4.46 -5.27
C ASN A 64 3.20 4.63 -4.14
N LYS A 65 2.67 5.84 -4.02
CA LYS A 65 1.62 6.15 -3.04
C LYS A 65 0.36 5.35 -3.36
N TYR A 66 -0.13 4.55 -2.40
CA TYR A 66 -1.30 3.67 -2.49
C TYR A 66 -1.29 2.58 -3.57
N TYR A 67 -0.35 2.61 -4.51
CA TYR A 67 -0.30 1.66 -5.60
C TYR A 67 1.12 1.32 -6.00
N PHE A 68 1.23 0.28 -6.81
CA PHE A 68 2.47 -0.25 -7.31
C PHE A 68 2.45 -0.30 -8.84
N TYR A 69 3.46 0.31 -9.47
CA TYR A 69 3.63 0.24 -10.92
C TYR A 69 4.75 -0.73 -11.25
N TRP A 70 4.36 -1.95 -11.63
CA TRP A 70 5.33 -2.96 -12.00
C TRP A 70 6.03 -2.63 -13.32
N HIS A 71 7.36 -2.60 -13.31
CA HIS A 71 8.16 -2.39 -14.51
C HIS A 71 8.74 -3.68 -15.14
N GLY A 72 8.10 -4.83 -14.94
CA GLY A 72 8.44 -6.08 -15.66
C GLY A 72 9.57 -6.92 -15.06
N THR A 73 10.09 -6.53 -13.90
CA THR A 73 11.11 -7.34 -13.20
C THR A 73 10.50 -8.62 -12.64
N ARG A 74 11.14 -9.76 -12.86
CA ARG A 74 10.68 -11.08 -12.38
C ARG A 74 11.77 -11.85 -11.68
N VAL A 75 11.37 -12.81 -10.85
CA VAL A 75 12.25 -13.78 -10.20
C VAL A 75 11.89 -15.18 -10.67
N ILE A 76 12.89 -16.03 -10.86
CA ILE A 76 12.69 -17.48 -11.01
C ILE A 76 12.73 -18.11 -9.63
N ASP A 77 11.60 -18.64 -9.18
CA ASP A 77 11.45 -19.35 -7.91
C ASP A 77 11.47 -20.87 -8.16
N ILE A 78 12.66 -21.45 -8.10
CA ILE A 78 12.89 -22.88 -8.33
C ILE A 78 12.15 -23.79 -7.34
N ASN A 79 11.77 -23.29 -6.16
CA ASN A 79 11.11 -24.14 -5.15
C ASN A 79 9.64 -24.40 -5.48
N LEU A 80 9.04 -23.57 -6.33
CA LEU A 80 7.71 -23.85 -6.86
C LEU A 80 7.69 -25.12 -7.72
N ASN A 81 8.80 -25.44 -8.39
CA ASN A 81 8.96 -26.71 -9.12
C ASN A 81 10.45 -27.12 -9.21
N PRO A 82 10.98 -27.82 -8.17
CA PRO A 82 12.40 -28.16 -8.10
C PRO A 82 12.91 -29.02 -9.26
N LYS A 83 12.02 -29.75 -9.95
CA LYS A 83 12.37 -30.57 -11.11
C LYS A 83 12.87 -29.75 -12.30
N LEU A 84 12.54 -28.46 -12.35
CA LEU A 84 12.98 -27.56 -13.41
C LEU A 84 14.40 -27.02 -13.20
N TYR A 85 15.03 -27.30 -12.05
CA TYR A 85 16.38 -26.83 -11.75
C TYR A 85 17.42 -27.34 -12.75
N SER A 86 17.38 -28.62 -13.12
CA SER A 86 18.30 -29.19 -14.10
C SER A 86 18.16 -28.54 -15.48
N LYS A 87 16.95 -28.10 -15.85
CA LYS A 87 16.68 -27.37 -17.10
C LYS A 87 17.13 -25.90 -17.03
N LEU A 88 17.35 -25.35 -15.83
CA LEU A 88 17.86 -23.99 -15.65
C LEU A 88 19.36 -23.87 -15.89
N GLU A 89 20.11 -24.98 -15.80
CA GLU A 89 21.56 -24.99 -15.94
C GLU A 89 22.02 -24.38 -17.26
N GLU A 90 21.27 -24.60 -18.35
CA GLU A 90 21.53 -24.05 -19.68
C GLU A 90 21.41 -22.52 -19.73
N TYR A 91 20.60 -21.94 -18.84
CA TYR A 91 20.37 -20.50 -18.74
C TYR A 91 21.23 -19.82 -17.66
N ILE A 92 21.92 -20.58 -16.80
CA ILE A 92 22.83 -20.02 -15.77
C ILE A 92 23.84 -18.99 -16.33
N PRO A 93 24.41 -19.15 -17.54
CA PRO A 93 25.35 -18.15 -18.08
C PRO A 93 24.71 -16.78 -18.35
N ILE A 94 23.41 -16.73 -18.67
CA ILE A 94 22.67 -15.49 -18.95
C ILE A 94 21.91 -14.97 -17.72
N LEU A 95 21.66 -15.83 -16.74
CA LEU A 95 21.07 -15.47 -15.46
C LEU A 95 22.18 -14.90 -14.56
N SER A 96 22.06 -13.61 -14.21
CA SER A 96 23.13 -12.83 -13.59
C SER A 96 23.87 -13.60 -12.49
N LYS A 97 25.21 -13.67 -12.62
CA LYS A 97 26.13 -14.32 -11.67
C LYS A 97 25.70 -13.99 -10.25
N SER A 98 25.39 -15.04 -9.51
CA SER A 98 25.50 -15.20 -8.05
C SER A 98 24.17 -15.50 -7.34
N ALA A 99 24.03 -16.74 -6.85
CA ALA A 99 23.11 -17.10 -5.77
C ALA A 99 23.92 -17.59 -4.58
N ASN A 100 23.40 -17.41 -3.38
CA ASN A 100 23.70 -18.26 -2.25
C ASN A 100 22.43 -19.07 -1.90
N GLU A 101 22.52 -20.41 -1.83
CA GLU A 101 21.41 -21.34 -1.56
C GLU A 101 20.71 -21.07 -0.21
N GLU A 102 21.45 -20.58 0.78
CA GLU A 102 20.92 -20.28 2.12
C GLU A 102 19.94 -19.11 2.10
N TYR A 103 20.09 -18.19 1.15
CA TYR A 103 19.26 -16.98 1.00
C TYR A 103 17.92 -17.26 0.34
N ILE A 104 17.92 -18.18 -0.65
CA ILE A 104 16.71 -18.75 -1.25
C ILE A 104 15.82 -19.20 -0.10
N LYS A 105 16.26 -20.11 0.77
CA LYS A 105 15.50 -20.66 1.90
C LYS A 105 14.84 -19.64 2.85
N GLN A 106 15.43 -18.46 3.06
CA GLN A 106 14.88 -17.42 3.96
C GLN A 106 13.74 -16.61 3.31
N THR A 107 13.74 -16.45 1.99
CA THR A 107 12.64 -15.80 1.25
C THR A 107 11.34 -16.62 1.33
N TYR A 108 11.44 -17.95 1.48
CA TYR A 108 10.29 -18.88 1.54
C TYR A 108 9.53 -18.91 2.87
N GLN A 109 10.05 -18.30 3.93
CA GLN A 109 9.40 -18.31 5.24
C GLN A 109 8.43 -17.13 5.45
N ARG A 110 8.21 -16.30 4.42
CA ARG A 110 7.32 -15.15 4.54
C ARG A 110 5.86 -15.59 4.58
N PRO A 111 5.05 -15.07 5.53
CA PRO A 111 3.63 -15.35 5.57
C PRO A 111 2.95 -14.88 4.28
N LYS A 112 2.09 -15.74 3.70
CA LYS A 112 1.15 -15.33 2.64
C LYS A 112 -0.05 -14.63 3.30
N LYS A 113 0.18 -13.41 3.77
CA LYS A 113 -0.81 -12.55 4.40
C LYS A 113 -0.62 -11.12 3.90
N ASP A 114 -1.73 -10.39 3.87
CA ASP A 114 -1.75 -8.98 3.52
C ASP A 114 -0.70 -8.22 4.32
N LYS A 115 -0.01 -7.31 3.63
CA LYS A 115 1.09 -6.55 4.20
C LYS A 115 1.19 -5.19 3.56
N ILE A 116 1.61 -4.20 4.33
CA ILE A 116 2.01 -2.92 3.77
C ILE A 116 3.45 -3.03 3.31
N ILE A 117 3.69 -2.60 2.07
CA ILE A 117 5.03 -2.41 1.53
C ILE A 117 5.28 -0.92 1.48
N PHE A 118 6.40 -0.48 2.05
CA PHE A 118 6.75 0.94 2.06
C PHE A 118 8.22 1.19 1.74
N SER A 119 8.48 2.38 1.20
CA SER A 119 9.81 2.92 0.97
C SER A 119 9.91 4.33 1.54
N ILE A 120 11.14 4.73 1.88
CA ILE A 120 11.46 6.07 2.34
C ILE A 120 12.23 6.74 1.20
N VAL A 121 11.63 7.75 0.58
CA VAL A 121 12.22 8.50 -0.53
C VAL A 121 12.42 9.94 -0.07
N GLY A 122 13.68 10.30 0.20
CA GLY A 122 14.01 11.56 0.88
C GLY A 122 13.39 11.60 2.28
N ASN A 123 12.57 12.61 2.56
CA ASN A 123 11.85 12.77 3.83
C ASN A 123 10.39 12.30 3.77
N LYS A 124 10.00 11.54 2.74
CA LYS A 124 8.63 11.06 2.55
C LYS A 124 8.57 9.54 2.61
N VAL A 125 7.53 9.04 3.24
CA VAL A 125 7.14 7.63 3.15
C VAL A 125 6.15 7.49 2.00
N VAL A 126 6.35 6.47 1.19
CA VAL A 126 5.37 5.99 0.20
C VAL A 126 5.05 4.55 0.53
N ALA A 127 3.76 4.24 0.63
CA ALA A 127 3.29 2.93 1.05
C ALA A 127 2.12 2.45 0.19
N TYR A 128 1.98 1.13 0.04
CA TYR A 128 0.77 0.52 -0.50
C TYR A 128 0.47 -0.80 0.22
N LEU A 129 -0.79 -1.22 0.15
CA LEU A 129 -1.26 -2.49 0.72
C LEU A 129 -1.16 -3.60 -0.32
N ASP A 130 -0.31 -4.59 -0.06
CA ASP A 130 -0.17 -5.79 -0.88
C ASP A 130 -1.10 -6.91 -0.38
N LYS A 131 -2.20 -7.13 -1.09
CA LYS A 131 -3.11 -8.28 -0.91
C LYS A 131 -2.71 -9.52 -1.74
N ASN A 132 -1.75 -9.36 -2.66
CA ASN A 132 -1.39 -10.37 -3.66
C ASN A 132 -0.12 -11.16 -3.31
N ASN A 133 0.51 -10.84 -2.18
CA ASN A 133 1.64 -11.57 -1.61
C ASN A 133 2.85 -11.68 -2.55
N PHE A 134 3.17 -10.59 -3.22
CA PHE A 134 4.26 -10.54 -4.18
C PHE A 134 5.65 -10.61 -3.52
N TYR A 135 6.63 -11.05 -4.32
CA TYR A 135 8.05 -11.07 -3.98
C TYR A 135 8.65 -9.67 -4.05
N SER A 136 9.75 -9.43 -3.35
CA SER A 136 10.44 -8.13 -3.33
C SER A 136 11.97 -8.27 -3.30
N THR A 137 12.68 -7.23 -3.75
CA THR A 137 14.14 -7.10 -3.73
C THR A 137 14.62 -6.19 -2.58
N VAL A 138 15.93 -6.15 -2.32
CA VAL A 138 16.56 -5.25 -1.32
C VAL A 138 15.97 -3.85 -1.31
N GLY A 139 15.64 -3.38 -0.12
CA GLY A 139 15.31 -1.98 0.13
C GLY A 139 13.81 -1.70 0.19
N THR A 140 12.97 -2.72 0.13
CA THR A 140 11.54 -2.63 0.48
C THR A 140 11.33 -2.98 1.95
N ASN A 141 10.49 -2.24 2.67
CA ASN A 141 10.16 -2.56 4.06
C ASN A 141 8.72 -3.08 4.16
N PHE A 142 8.47 -3.98 5.13
CA PHE A 142 7.15 -4.59 5.32
C PHE A 142 6.57 -4.29 6.69
N ILE A 143 5.25 -4.15 6.72
CA ILE A 143 4.45 -4.15 7.94
C ILE A 143 3.34 -5.19 7.78
N TYR A 144 3.31 -6.15 8.70
CA TYR A 144 2.15 -7.02 8.92
C TYR A 144 1.45 -6.58 10.18
N GLY A 145 0.15 -6.85 10.29
CA GLY A 145 -0.62 -6.61 11.50
C GLY A 145 -2.10 -6.43 11.20
N LYS A 146 -2.80 -5.73 12.09
CA LYS A 146 -4.21 -5.37 11.93
C LYS A 146 -4.35 -3.98 11.35
N PHE A 147 -5.55 -3.68 10.88
CA PHE A 147 -5.94 -2.33 10.48
C PHE A 147 -5.08 -1.74 9.36
N LEU A 148 -4.69 -2.58 8.39
CA LEU A 148 -3.69 -2.24 7.38
C LEU A 148 -4.18 -1.17 6.40
N SER A 149 -5.49 -1.07 6.14
CA SER A 149 -6.03 -0.03 5.24
C SER A 149 -6.00 1.35 5.89
N TYR A 150 -6.28 1.43 7.19
CA TYR A 150 -6.07 2.65 7.96
C TYR A 150 -4.57 3.00 8.04
N LEU A 151 -3.72 2.03 8.37
CA LEU A 151 -2.29 2.29 8.54
C LEU A 151 -1.63 2.74 7.23
N VAL A 152 -2.00 2.15 6.08
CA VAL A 152 -1.48 2.62 4.78
C VAL A 152 -1.97 4.02 4.43
N ALA A 153 -3.19 4.39 4.84
CA ALA A 153 -3.70 5.76 4.72
C ALA A 153 -2.88 6.74 5.56
N VAL A 154 -2.60 6.40 6.82
CA VAL A 154 -1.78 7.26 7.69
C VAL A 154 -0.37 7.41 7.14
N LEU A 155 0.28 6.31 6.72
CA LEU A 155 1.64 6.33 6.17
C LEU A 155 1.79 7.21 4.92
N ASN A 156 0.72 7.33 4.13
CA ASN A 156 0.67 8.19 2.94
C ASN A 156 0.07 9.58 3.21
N SER A 157 -0.36 9.85 4.43
CA SER A 157 -0.92 11.14 4.85
C SER A 157 0.16 12.07 5.38
N ARG A 158 -0.16 13.37 5.48
CA ARG A 158 0.73 14.32 6.17
C ARG A 158 0.80 14.12 7.69
N PHE A 159 -0.10 13.32 8.26
CA PHE A 159 -0.17 13.07 9.70
C PHE A 159 0.88 12.09 10.19
N LEU A 160 1.63 11.48 9.26
CA LEU A 160 2.83 10.72 9.60
C LEU A 160 3.95 11.66 10.07
N LEU A 161 3.85 12.08 11.33
CA LEU A 161 4.88 12.83 12.05
C LEU A 161 5.39 12.03 13.24
N ASP A 162 4.51 11.29 13.91
CA ASP A 162 4.84 10.39 15.01
C ASP A 162 3.83 9.22 15.09
N ILE A 163 4.35 8.00 15.02
CA ILE A 163 3.55 6.77 15.11
C ILE A 163 2.85 6.65 16.48
N SER A 164 3.42 7.31 17.49
CA SER A 164 2.96 7.28 18.88
C SER A 164 1.66 8.05 19.11
N SER A 165 1.29 8.92 18.16
CA SER A 165 0.06 9.72 18.15
C SER A 165 -1.05 9.10 17.27
N ILE A 166 -0.81 7.94 16.66
CA ILE A 166 -1.79 7.26 15.83
C ILE A 166 -2.70 6.39 16.73
N PRO A 167 -4.00 6.73 16.87
CA PRO A 167 -4.91 6.00 17.73
C PRO A 167 -5.27 4.64 17.13
N LEU A 168 -5.32 3.61 17.99
CA LEU A 168 -5.87 2.31 17.63
C LEU A 168 -7.37 2.47 17.34
N ILE A 169 -7.82 1.83 16.27
CA ILE A 169 -9.21 1.92 15.80
C ILE A 169 -9.93 0.57 15.96
N THR A 170 -11.24 0.57 15.80
CA THR A 170 -12.06 -0.65 15.71
C THR A 170 -12.16 -1.17 14.27
N GLU A 171 -12.74 -2.36 14.09
CA GLU A 171 -13.03 -2.91 12.75
C GLU A 171 -14.05 -2.04 11.99
N GLU A 172 -15.07 -1.53 12.69
CA GLU A 172 -16.07 -0.60 12.14
C GLU A 172 -15.42 0.72 11.67
N GLU A 173 -14.42 1.21 12.41
CA GLU A 173 -13.68 2.41 12.04
C GLU A 173 -12.70 2.18 10.87
N GLU A 174 -12.28 0.93 10.60
CA GLU A 174 -11.42 0.60 9.45
C GLU A 174 -12.23 0.49 8.16
N GLU A 175 -13.49 0.05 8.23
CA GLU A 175 -14.33 -0.23 7.05
C GLU A 175 -14.35 0.91 6.00
N PRO A 176 -14.48 2.20 6.35
CA PRO A 176 -14.42 3.30 5.40
C PRO A 176 -13.08 3.40 4.65
N PHE A 177 -11.98 3.05 5.33
CA PHE A 177 -10.64 3.01 4.72
C PHE A 177 -10.51 1.83 3.77
N ASN A 178 -11.03 0.65 4.15
CA ASN A 178 -11.05 -0.53 3.29
C ASN A 178 -11.75 -0.22 1.96
N GLU A 179 -12.98 0.29 2.04
CA GLU A 179 -13.79 0.56 0.87
C GLU A 179 -13.17 1.65 0.00
N LEU A 180 -12.85 2.82 0.57
CA LEU A 180 -12.28 3.92 -0.22
C LEU A 180 -10.92 3.55 -0.84
N LEU A 181 -10.13 2.69 -0.20
CA LEU A 181 -8.84 2.24 -0.72
C LEU A 181 -9.01 1.43 -2.01
N GLU A 182 -10.05 0.59 -2.14
CA GLU A 182 -10.31 -0.15 -3.37
C GLU A 182 -10.63 0.79 -4.55
N TYR A 183 -11.48 1.79 -4.29
CA TYR A 183 -11.80 2.84 -5.27
C TYR A 183 -10.56 3.65 -5.68
N LEU A 184 -9.73 4.04 -4.71
CA LEU A 184 -8.49 4.77 -4.93
C LEU A 184 -7.50 3.95 -5.76
N VAL A 185 -7.25 2.71 -5.37
CA VAL A 185 -6.34 1.80 -6.09
C VAL A 185 -6.80 1.57 -7.52
N TYR A 186 -8.11 1.37 -7.74
CA TYR A 186 -8.67 1.24 -9.08
C TYR A 186 -8.45 2.51 -9.90
N ALA A 187 -8.76 3.68 -9.35
CA ALA A 187 -8.60 4.96 -10.02
C ALA A 187 -7.13 5.24 -10.41
N ILE A 188 -6.17 4.87 -9.56
CA ILE A 188 -4.74 4.97 -9.84
C ILE A 188 -4.35 4.00 -10.98
N LYS A 189 -4.69 2.71 -10.82
CA LYS A 189 -4.33 1.64 -11.77
C LYS A 189 -4.79 1.94 -13.20
N PHE A 190 -6.03 2.38 -13.35
CA PHE A 190 -6.65 2.65 -14.64
C PHE A 190 -6.59 4.11 -15.07
N LYS A 191 -5.92 4.97 -14.28
CA LYS A 191 -5.77 6.41 -14.54
C LYS A 191 -7.12 7.08 -14.83
N VAL A 192 -8.13 6.76 -14.02
CA VAL A 192 -9.50 7.24 -14.24
C VAL A 192 -9.53 8.77 -14.17
N LEU A 193 -10.11 9.37 -15.22
CA LEU A 193 -10.26 10.81 -15.39
C LEU A 193 -11.73 11.20 -15.31
N ASP A 194 -12.02 12.32 -14.65
CA ASP A 194 -13.21 13.10 -15.01
C ASP A 194 -12.85 14.04 -16.16
N ILE A 195 -13.46 13.79 -17.31
CA ILE A 195 -13.20 14.51 -18.56
C ILE A 195 -13.77 15.93 -18.49
N THR A 196 -14.86 16.16 -17.74
CA THR A 196 -15.46 17.50 -17.65
C THR A 196 -14.57 18.48 -16.89
N GLU A 197 -13.88 18.00 -15.86
CA GLU A 197 -13.01 18.83 -15.02
C GLU A 197 -11.51 18.64 -15.33
N LYS A 198 -11.15 17.66 -16.19
CA LYS A 198 -9.77 17.23 -16.46
C LYS A 198 -9.01 16.87 -15.17
N VAL A 199 -9.71 16.27 -14.21
CA VAL A 199 -9.17 15.90 -12.90
C VAL A 199 -8.92 14.39 -12.85
N HIS A 200 -7.76 14.00 -12.33
CA HIS A 200 -7.50 12.61 -11.95
C HIS A 200 -8.34 12.26 -10.72
N VAL A 201 -9.30 11.34 -10.87
CA VAL A 201 -10.22 10.92 -9.80
C VAL A 201 -9.44 10.42 -8.57
N ALA A 202 -8.32 9.74 -8.80
CA ALA A 202 -7.42 9.29 -7.74
C ALA A 202 -6.99 10.42 -6.80
N SER A 203 -6.62 11.60 -7.32
CA SER A 203 -6.18 12.73 -6.48
C SER A 203 -7.29 13.23 -5.56
N TYR A 204 -8.55 13.16 -6.00
CA TYR A 204 -9.69 13.50 -5.15
C TYR A 204 -9.89 12.44 -4.06
N PHE A 205 -9.86 11.15 -4.39
CA PHE A 205 -9.95 10.09 -3.38
C PHE A 205 -8.80 10.12 -2.38
N GLU A 206 -7.57 10.45 -2.79
CA GLU A 206 -6.46 10.67 -1.86
C GLU A 206 -6.77 11.79 -0.86
N SER A 207 -7.40 12.88 -1.32
CA SER A 207 -7.80 13.97 -0.43
C SER A 207 -8.89 13.54 0.56
N VAL A 208 -9.86 12.72 0.13
CA VAL A 208 -10.88 12.15 1.02
C VAL A 208 -10.26 11.17 2.01
N MET A 209 -9.30 10.35 1.57
CA MET A 209 -8.56 9.43 2.45
C MET A 209 -7.83 10.20 3.57
N GLU A 210 -7.25 11.35 3.25
CA GLU A 210 -6.63 12.23 4.24
C GLU A 210 -7.66 12.84 5.22
N LEU A 211 -8.88 13.14 4.76
CA LEU A 211 -9.98 13.55 5.64
C LEU A 211 -10.44 12.43 6.57
N LEU A 212 -10.46 11.17 6.12
CA LEU A 212 -10.77 10.04 6.99
C LEU A 212 -9.74 9.89 8.11
N VAL A 213 -8.45 10.05 7.79
CA VAL A 213 -7.38 10.08 8.82
C VAL A 213 -7.59 11.25 9.78
N ALA A 214 -7.89 12.44 9.28
CA ALA A 214 -8.22 13.60 10.11
C ALA A 214 -9.45 13.35 10.99
N GLY A 215 -10.45 12.66 10.45
CA GLY A 215 -11.66 12.21 11.14
C GLY A 215 -11.35 11.43 12.40
N ILE A 216 -10.43 10.47 12.31
CA ILE A 216 -9.97 9.70 13.46
C ILE A 216 -9.22 10.60 14.46
N LEU A 217 -8.24 11.36 14.00
CA LEU A 217 -7.37 12.19 14.87
C LEU A 217 -8.10 13.33 15.58
N TYR A 218 -9.11 13.92 14.94
CA TYR A 218 -9.87 15.08 15.44
C TYR A 218 -11.36 14.76 15.55
N THR A 219 -11.67 13.55 16.01
CA THR A 219 -13.05 13.03 16.09
C THR A 219 -13.97 14.00 16.86
N LYS A 220 -13.51 14.54 17.99
CA LYS A 220 -14.34 15.41 18.85
C LYS A 220 -14.67 16.73 18.16
N GLU A 221 -13.66 17.35 17.56
CA GLU A 221 -13.76 18.63 16.87
C GLU A 221 -14.65 18.51 15.64
N LEU A 222 -14.41 17.52 14.79
CA LEU A 222 -15.17 17.33 13.56
C LEU A 222 -16.62 16.92 13.84
N LYS A 223 -16.89 16.14 14.90
CA LYS A 223 -18.26 15.87 15.35
C LYS A 223 -18.95 17.11 15.90
N ALA A 224 -18.26 17.94 16.69
CA ALA A 224 -18.81 19.20 17.21
C ALA A 224 -19.20 20.17 16.08
N ASP A 225 -18.39 20.22 15.03
CA ASP A 225 -18.62 21.05 13.86
C ASP A 225 -19.52 20.39 12.80
N LYS A 226 -20.08 19.20 13.09
CA LYS A 226 -20.97 18.43 12.20
C LYS A 226 -20.36 18.15 10.81
N CYS A 227 -19.06 17.91 10.75
CA CYS A 227 -18.32 17.58 9.53
C CYS A 227 -17.43 16.33 9.68
N TYR A 228 -17.79 15.43 10.59
CA TYR A 228 -17.20 14.11 10.68
C TYR A 228 -17.80 13.20 9.60
N ILE A 229 -16.97 12.58 8.76
CA ILE A 229 -17.43 11.86 7.57
C ILE A 229 -17.21 10.34 7.65
N ASN A 230 -16.44 9.82 8.61
CA ASN A 230 -15.94 8.45 8.53
C ASN A 230 -17.05 7.40 8.51
N SER A 231 -18.07 7.53 9.34
CA SER A 231 -19.21 6.61 9.33
C SER A 231 -20.10 6.79 8.10
N ASP A 232 -20.29 8.04 7.68
CA ASP A 232 -21.38 8.41 6.76
C ASP A 232 -20.99 8.14 5.31
N ILE A 233 -19.69 8.14 5.00
CA ILE A 233 -19.18 7.92 3.66
C ILE A 233 -19.50 6.51 3.10
N LEU A 234 -19.73 5.53 3.98
CA LEU A 234 -20.09 4.17 3.57
C LEU A 234 -21.43 4.13 2.81
N ALA A 235 -22.33 5.07 3.08
CA ALA A 235 -23.62 5.16 2.38
C ALA A 235 -23.47 5.40 0.87
N VAL A 236 -22.32 5.92 0.44
CA VAL A 236 -22.01 6.22 -0.98
C VAL A 236 -20.83 5.39 -1.51
N LEU A 237 -20.31 4.45 -0.73
CA LEU A 237 -19.20 3.56 -1.09
C LEU A 237 -19.67 2.09 -1.06
N PRO A 238 -20.49 1.64 -2.02
CA PRO A 238 -20.79 0.21 -2.12
C PRO A 238 -19.50 -0.56 -2.44
N PRO A 239 -19.33 -1.81 -1.96
CA PRO A 239 -18.12 -2.57 -2.21
C PRO A 239 -17.79 -2.68 -3.68
N LEU A 240 -16.60 -2.24 -4.09
CA LEU A 240 -16.22 -2.23 -5.51
C LEU A 240 -16.15 -3.65 -6.09
N SER A 241 -15.86 -4.63 -5.23
CA SER A 241 -15.90 -6.07 -5.54
C SER A 241 -17.28 -6.59 -5.92
N ALA A 242 -18.37 -5.88 -5.60
CA ALA A 242 -19.73 -6.24 -5.97
C ALA A 242 -20.09 -5.93 -7.44
N PHE A 243 -19.20 -5.23 -8.16
CA PHE A 243 -19.42 -4.82 -9.55
C PHE A 243 -18.53 -5.62 -10.50
N ASP A 244 -19.06 -5.92 -11.69
CA ASP A 244 -18.30 -6.53 -12.77
C ASP A 244 -17.23 -5.57 -13.30
N GLU A 245 -16.13 -6.09 -13.86
CA GLU A 245 -14.99 -5.29 -14.32
C GLU A 245 -15.38 -4.19 -15.33
N GLU A 246 -16.39 -4.45 -16.17
CA GLU A 246 -16.90 -3.50 -17.17
C GLU A 246 -17.65 -2.32 -16.52
N ASP A 247 -18.21 -2.51 -15.33
CA ASP A 247 -18.99 -1.50 -14.60
C ASP A 247 -18.20 -0.76 -13.52
N LYS A 248 -17.04 -1.29 -13.09
CA LYS A 248 -16.22 -0.68 -12.03
C LYS A 248 -15.82 0.75 -12.33
N GLU A 249 -15.40 1.08 -13.55
CA GLU A 249 -15.01 2.46 -13.89
C GLU A 249 -16.20 3.43 -13.78
N LYS A 250 -17.37 3.00 -14.25
CA LYS A 250 -18.61 3.78 -14.13
C LYS A 250 -18.95 4.01 -12.66
N GLN A 251 -18.84 2.98 -11.83
CA GLN A 251 -19.10 3.09 -10.40
C GLN A 251 -18.11 4.02 -9.71
N VAL A 252 -16.81 3.92 -10.02
CA VAL A 252 -15.77 4.83 -9.51
C VAL A 252 -16.09 6.29 -9.84
N LYS A 253 -16.54 6.57 -11.08
CA LYS A 253 -16.94 7.92 -11.50
C LYS A 253 -18.20 8.41 -10.78
N LEU A 254 -19.17 7.54 -10.53
CA LEU A 254 -20.39 7.88 -9.79
C LEU A 254 -20.08 8.25 -8.33
N VAL A 255 -19.28 7.44 -7.65
CA VAL A 255 -18.83 7.72 -6.29
C VAL A 255 -18.07 9.04 -6.22
N TYR A 256 -17.12 9.26 -7.14
CA TYR A 256 -16.39 10.53 -7.22
C TYR A 256 -17.35 11.73 -7.31
N LYS A 257 -18.34 11.67 -8.22
CA LYS A 257 -19.33 12.74 -8.37
C LYS A 257 -20.19 12.94 -7.14
N SER A 258 -20.59 11.85 -6.47
CA SER A 258 -21.38 11.93 -5.24
C SER A 258 -20.61 12.62 -4.13
N LEU A 259 -19.34 12.24 -3.94
CA LEU A 259 -18.49 12.82 -2.92
C LEU A 259 -18.10 14.28 -3.25
N SER A 260 -17.85 14.61 -4.52
CA SER A 260 -17.39 15.93 -4.94
C SER A 260 -18.40 17.05 -4.75
N ILE A 261 -19.69 16.72 -4.70
CA ILE A 261 -20.78 17.67 -4.46
C ILE A 261 -21.31 17.62 -3.03
N ASP A 262 -20.78 16.73 -2.18
CA ASP A 262 -21.26 16.56 -0.81
C ASP A 262 -20.83 17.77 0.07
N PRO A 263 -21.79 18.54 0.60
CA PRO A 263 -21.50 19.73 1.39
C PRO A 263 -20.80 19.42 2.73
N ILE A 264 -20.99 18.21 3.29
CA ILE A 264 -20.33 17.78 4.53
C ILE A 264 -18.86 17.51 4.25
N ILE A 265 -18.53 16.88 3.12
CA ILE A 265 -17.15 16.65 2.70
C ILE A 265 -16.42 17.98 2.46
N GLU A 266 -17.07 18.93 1.79
CA GLU A 266 -16.48 20.27 1.61
C GLU A 266 -16.30 21.01 2.95
N SER A 267 -17.26 20.89 3.86
CA SER A 267 -17.13 21.43 5.23
C SER A 267 -15.97 20.80 5.99
N ALA A 268 -15.80 19.47 5.89
CA ALA A 268 -14.70 18.74 6.49
C ALA A 268 -13.35 19.20 5.92
N ARG A 269 -13.25 19.42 4.59
CA ARG A 269 -12.05 19.98 3.93
C ARG A 269 -11.70 21.37 4.45
N MET A 270 -12.68 22.25 4.55
CA MET A 270 -12.47 23.61 5.07
C MET A 270 -11.99 23.57 6.52
N ARG A 271 -12.64 22.75 7.36
CA ARG A 271 -12.25 22.61 8.76
C ARG A 271 -10.85 22.01 8.92
N TYR A 272 -10.53 21.00 8.14
CA TYR A 272 -9.20 20.40 8.09
C TYR A 272 -8.11 21.41 7.68
N LYS A 273 -8.39 22.31 6.72
CA LYS A 273 -7.46 23.41 6.35
C LYS A 273 -7.24 24.37 7.52
N LEU A 274 -8.28 24.72 8.28
CA LEU A 274 -8.16 25.55 9.48
C LEU A 274 -7.31 24.85 10.56
N ILE A 275 -7.55 23.57 10.81
CA ILE A 275 -6.74 22.77 11.75
C ILE A 275 -5.27 22.75 11.31
N LYS A 276 -5.00 22.66 10.00
CA LYS A 276 -3.65 22.72 9.43
C LYS A 276 -2.96 24.06 9.70
N GLU A 277 -3.67 25.17 9.59
CA GLU A 277 -3.12 26.51 9.82
C GLU A 277 -2.84 26.77 11.30
N ILE A 278 -3.73 26.30 12.18
CA ILE A 278 -3.61 26.48 13.63
C ILE A 278 -2.57 25.54 14.23
N ASN A 279 -2.40 24.35 13.65
CA ASN A 279 -1.50 23.31 14.13
C ASN A 279 -0.62 22.75 13.00
N PRO A 280 0.35 23.53 12.51
CA PRO A 280 1.17 23.15 11.36
C PRO A 280 2.05 21.92 11.64
N SER A 281 2.34 21.64 12.91
CA SER A 281 3.09 20.46 13.37
C SER A 281 2.24 19.22 13.65
N GLY A 282 0.91 19.28 13.49
CA GLY A 282 0.01 18.12 13.65
C GLY A 282 -0.15 17.56 15.07
N VAL A 283 0.48 18.16 16.09
CA VAL A 283 0.46 17.70 17.47
C VAL A 283 -0.62 18.46 18.24
N SER A 284 -1.74 17.81 18.58
CA SER A 284 -2.61 18.34 19.65
C SER A 284 -1.75 18.54 20.89
N LYS A 285 -1.69 19.76 21.42
CA LYS A 285 -1.17 19.99 22.77
C LYS A 285 -2.08 19.34 23.81
#